data_AF-A0A6A4UZR7-F1
#
_entry.id   AF-A0A6A4UZR7-F1
#
_cell.length_a   1.000
_cell.length_b   1.000
_cell.length_c   1.000
_cell.angle_alpha   90.00
_cell.angle_beta   90.00
_cell.angle_gamma   90.00
#
_symmetry.space_group_name_H-M   'P 1'
#
loop_
_entity.id
_entity.type
_entity.pdbx_description
1 polymer ?
#
loop_
_entity_poly.entity_id
_entity_poly.type
_entity_poly.pdbx_seq_one_letter_code
_entity_poly.pdbx_strand_id
1 'polypeptide(L)'
;MFVMLASCSTLESKNIVLQKSQENVFLTVNDTVPYKIVEVTEYEFVSKQKVVELPYASSRTGYAWLVSKVNAGSPSQLEVTYRITYDLNGNILSKVKIPGSERLIQAIPVTYQFGAKVAKGAYFYARTISRYGFDCVGCGGQKAATATMASLITVSGTSVRQSNGTWKDGITYDGYYMVAADKAFPLCTVLEISNHHFSGSGIKEGVPFKVLVADRGGVITTNRLDFFIGTERNLKTVIHKANSNGTIVTVVGFLKWKRNSLGQKTCVK
;
A
#
# COMPACT_ATOMS: atom_id res chain seq x y z
N MET A 1 50.28 -24.93 44.05
CA MET A 1 50.82 -23.96 43.07
C MET A 1 52.25 -24.37 42.78
N PHE A 2 52.49 -24.93 41.59
CA PHE A 2 53.84 -25.30 41.15
C PHE A 2 54.46 -24.09 40.46
N VAL A 3 55.61 -23.63 40.96
CA VAL A 3 56.39 -22.55 40.35
C VAL A 3 57.59 -23.22 39.68
N MET A 4 57.62 -23.22 38.35
CA MET A 4 58.79 -23.61 37.57
C MET A 4 59.60 -22.36 37.22
N LEU A 5 60.85 -22.30 37.68
CA LEU A 5 61.81 -21.28 37.28
C LEU A 5 62.85 -21.95 36.37
N ALA A 6 62.89 -21.54 35.11
CA ALA A 6 63.95 -21.93 34.20
C ALA A 6 65.12 -20.94 34.34
N SER A 7 66.31 -21.44 34.67
CA SER A 7 67.55 -20.68 34.54
C SER A 7 68.29 -21.14 33.28
N CYS A 8 68.79 -20.17 32.53
CA CYS A 8 69.78 -20.42 31.48
C CYS A 8 71.10 -19.87 32.01
N SER A 9 72.07 -20.73 32.32
CA SER A 9 73.43 -20.30 32.63
C SER A 9 74.45 -21.16 31.90
N THR A 10 75.16 -20.55 30.96
CA THR A 10 76.43 -21.07 30.44
C THR A 10 77.54 -20.57 31.35
N LEU A 11 78.00 -21.44 32.26
CA LEU A 11 79.26 -21.47 33.03
C LEU A 11 78.97 -21.97 34.46
N GLU A 12 79.72 -22.99 34.87
CA GLU A 12 79.62 -23.62 36.19
C GLU A 12 79.84 -22.61 37.31
N SER A 13 78.78 -22.29 38.05
CA SER A 13 78.87 -21.65 39.36
C SER A 13 78.21 -22.57 40.38
N LYS A 14 78.96 -22.97 41.41
CA LYS A 14 78.50 -23.87 42.49
C LYS A 14 77.68 -23.19 43.59
N ASN A 15 77.24 -21.94 43.39
CA ASN A 15 76.46 -21.20 44.37
C ASN A 15 75.12 -20.76 43.78
N ILE A 16 74.02 -21.29 44.32
CA ILE A 16 72.67 -20.79 44.05
C ILE A 16 72.43 -19.61 45.00
N VAL A 17 72.39 -18.39 44.46
CA VAL A 17 71.98 -17.21 45.23
C VAL A 17 70.46 -17.07 45.11
N LEU A 18 69.74 -17.38 46.18
CA LEU A 18 68.31 -17.06 46.28
C LEU A 18 68.17 -15.58 46.66
N GLN A 19 67.85 -14.72 45.69
CA GLN A 19 67.46 -13.35 45.98
C GLN A 19 66.05 -13.32 46.56
N LYS A 20 65.92 -12.86 47.80
CA LYS A 20 64.62 -12.57 48.41
C LYS A 20 64.14 -11.22 47.89
N SER A 21 63.03 -11.21 47.15
CA SER A 21 62.33 -9.96 46.78
C SER A 21 62.03 -9.15 48.05
N GLN A 22 62.40 -7.86 48.06
CA GLN A 22 62.11 -6.94 49.17
C GLN A 22 60.73 -6.29 49.08
N GLU A 23 59.93 -6.61 48.07
CA GLU A 23 58.58 -6.06 47.95
C GLU A 23 57.55 -7.17 47.73
N ASN A 24 56.42 -7.03 48.43
CA ASN A 24 55.21 -7.78 48.14
C ASN A 24 54.77 -7.38 46.72
N VAL A 25 55.08 -8.22 45.74
CA VAL A 25 54.54 -8.05 44.39
C VAL A 25 53.06 -8.40 44.44
N PHE A 26 52.21 -7.38 44.55
CA PHE A 26 50.77 -7.54 44.40
C PHE A 26 50.46 -7.71 42.91
N LEU A 27 50.26 -8.96 42.48
CA LEU A 27 49.64 -9.24 41.19
C LEU A 27 48.16 -8.82 41.27
N THR A 28 47.86 -7.61 40.80
CA THR A 28 46.48 -7.19 40.59
C THR A 28 45.97 -7.94 39.36
N VAL A 29 45.28 -9.05 39.56
CA VAL A 29 44.49 -9.66 38.49
C VAL A 29 43.32 -8.72 38.25
N ASN A 30 43.42 -7.90 37.21
CA ASN A 30 42.24 -7.25 36.67
C ASN A 30 41.34 -8.36 36.13
N ASP A 31 40.24 -8.66 36.83
CA ASP A 31 39.15 -9.49 36.34
C ASP A 31 38.42 -8.78 35.19
N THR A 32 39.14 -8.44 34.13
CA THR A 32 38.52 -8.13 32.84
C THR A 32 38.05 -9.47 32.30
N VAL A 33 36.80 -9.81 32.58
CA VAL A 33 36.14 -10.97 31.96
C VAL A 33 36.31 -10.80 30.45
N PRO A 34 37.01 -11.71 29.74
CA PRO A 34 37.45 -11.48 28.36
C PRO A 34 36.30 -11.56 27.35
N TYR A 35 35.06 -11.63 27.83
CA TYR A 35 33.85 -11.77 27.05
C TYR A 35 32.68 -11.07 27.72
N LYS A 36 31.71 -10.65 26.90
CA LYS A 36 30.45 -10.05 27.34
C LYS A 36 29.29 -10.98 26.97
N ILE A 37 28.46 -11.33 27.94
CA ILE A 37 27.21 -12.08 27.71
C ILE A 37 26.04 -11.11 27.72
N VAL A 38 25.16 -11.19 26.73
CA VAL A 38 23.89 -10.46 26.70
C VAL A 38 22.76 -11.37 26.24
N GLU A 39 21.55 -11.06 26.67
CA GLU A 39 20.34 -11.70 26.18
C GLU A 39 19.71 -10.79 25.12
N VAL A 40 19.46 -11.35 23.94
CA VAL A 40 18.90 -10.65 22.78
C VAL A 40 17.66 -11.38 22.33
N THR A 41 16.55 -10.66 22.25
CA THR A 41 15.30 -11.16 21.69
C THR A 41 15.24 -10.85 20.21
N GLU A 42 15.04 -11.89 19.41
CA GLU A 42 14.86 -11.80 17.96
C GLU A 42 13.45 -12.23 17.57
N TYR A 43 12.97 -11.73 16.43
CA TYR A 43 11.62 -11.97 15.93
C TYR A 43 11.68 -12.63 14.55
N GLU A 44 11.10 -13.82 14.44
CA GLU A 44 11.01 -14.55 13.19
C GLU A 44 9.60 -14.43 12.61
N PHE A 45 9.50 -14.16 11.31
CA PHE A 45 8.21 -14.14 10.61
C PHE A 45 7.65 -15.56 10.53
N VAL A 46 6.41 -15.76 11.01
CA VAL A 46 5.74 -17.05 10.96
C VAL A 46 4.69 -17.07 9.85
N SER A 47 3.77 -16.11 9.86
CA SER A 47 2.67 -16.10 8.89
C SER A 47 2.10 -14.71 8.64
N LYS A 48 1.52 -14.53 7.45
CA LYS A 48 0.81 -13.30 7.08
C LYS A 48 -0.48 -13.19 7.88
N GLN A 49 -0.83 -11.96 8.23
CA GLN A 49 -2.11 -11.65 8.81
C GLN A 49 -3.26 -11.89 7.81
N LYS A 50 -4.41 -12.28 8.35
CA LYS A 50 -5.65 -12.39 7.57
C LYS A 50 -6.21 -11.00 7.28
N VAL A 51 -7.02 -10.90 6.24
CA VAL A 51 -7.82 -9.70 5.93
C VAL A 51 -9.26 -9.97 6.32
N VAL A 52 -9.86 -9.04 7.07
CA VAL A 52 -11.25 -9.12 7.52
C VAL A 52 -11.99 -7.86 7.12
N GLU A 53 -13.19 -8.04 6.57
CA GLU A 53 -14.14 -6.95 6.32
C GLU A 53 -15.24 -6.97 7.39
N LEU A 54 -15.45 -5.84 8.04
CA LEU A 54 -16.48 -5.66 9.06
C LEU A 54 -17.66 -4.85 8.50
N PRO A 55 -18.90 -5.16 8.92
CA PRO A 55 -20.08 -4.43 8.50
C PRO A 55 -20.04 -2.96 8.97
N TYR A 56 -21.00 -2.18 8.47
CA TYR A 56 -21.19 -0.80 8.89
C TYR A 56 -21.44 -0.73 10.40
N ALA A 57 -20.74 0.16 11.08
CA ALA A 57 -20.95 0.46 12.50
C ALA A 57 -21.50 1.87 12.68
N SER A 58 -22.34 2.07 13.70
CA SER A 58 -22.94 3.37 14.03
C SER A 58 -21.91 4.46 14.37
N SER A 59 -20.70 4.08 14.77
CA SER A 59 -19.57 5.01 15.00
C SER A 59 -19.00 5.62 13.71
N ARG A 60 -19.40 5.12 12.54
CA ARG A 60 -18.93 5.58 11.23
C ARG A 60 -19.87 6.66 10.71
N THR A 61 -19.30 7.75 10.19
CA THR A 61 -20.07 8.91 9.66
C THR A 61 -19.98 9.03 8.13
N GLY A 62 -19.40 8.05 7.46
CA GLY A 62 -19.26 8.02 6.01
C GLY A 62 -20.41 7.31 5.31
N TYR A 63 -20.17 6.89 4.07
CA TYR A 63 -21.15 6.23 3.24
C TYR A 63 -21.18 4.73 3.53
N ALA A 64 -22.38 4.19 3.83
CA ALA A 64 -22.56 2.79 4.23
C ALA A 64 -22.08 1.76 3.18
N TRP A 65 -22.00 2.16 1.91
CA TRP A 65 -21.54 1.31 0.80
C TRP A 65 -20.03 1.44 0.50
N LEU A 66 -19.32 2.35 1.18
CA LEU A 66 -17.89 2.58 0.99
C LEU A 66 -17.10 1.97 2.15
N VAL A 67 -15.98 1.32 1.81
CA VAL A 67 -15.11 0.58 2.72
C VAL A 67 -13.77 1.30 2.85
N SER A 68 -13.18 1.32 4.04
CA SER A 68 -11.80 1.80 4.25
C SER A 68 -11.06 0.94 5.25
N LYS A 69 -9.72 0.95 5.18
CA LYS A 69 -8.86 0.33 6.18
C LYS A 69 -9.04 1.05 7.53
N VAL A 70 -9.22 0.27 8.60
CA VAL A 70 -9.33 0.77 9.99
C VAL A 70 -8.25 0.18 10.89
N ASN A 71 -7.67 -0.97 10.52
CA ASN A 71 -6.53 -1.55 11.20
C ASN A 71 -5.55 -2.11 10.16
N ALA A 72 -4.25 -1.80 10.31
CA ALA A 72 -3.19 -2.32 9.44
C ALA A 72 -2.81 -3.78 9.73
N GLY A 73 -3.21 -4.29 10.89
CA GLY A 73 -2.85 -5.62 11.37
C GLY A 73 -1.36 -5.77 11.69
N SER A 74 -0.98 -6.95 12.14
CA SER A 74 0.41 -7.38 12.32
C SER A 74 0.53 -8.86 11.98
N PRO A 75 1.60 -9.29 11.30
CA PRO A 75 1.84 -10.70 11.05
C PRO A 75 2.10 -11.45 12.36
N SER A 76 1.98 -12.78 12.31
CA SER A 76 2.41 -13.60 13.44
C SER A 76 3.93 -13.69 13.45
N GLN A 77 4.52 -13.60 14.64
CA GLN A 77 5.96 -13.66 14.85
C GLN A 77 6.30 -14.64 15.96
N LEU A 78 7.41 -15.35 15.80
CA LEU A 78 8.00 -16.15 16.86
C LEU A 78 9.07 -15.27 17.53
N GLU A 79 8.83 -14.91 18.78
CA GLU A 79 9.78 -14.21 19.63
C GLU A 79 10.69 -15.27 20.27
N VAL A 80 12.01 -15.14 20.10
CA VAL A 80 12.99 -16.08 20.64
C VAL A 80 14.11 -15.31 21.33
N THR A 81 14.44 -15.68 22.56
CA THR A 81 15.56 -15.05 23.28
C THR A 81 16.80 -15.93 23.19
N TYR A 82 17.89 -15.30 22.77
CA TYR A 82 19.20 -15.90 22.65
C TYR A 82 20.14 -15.32 23.70
N ARG A 83 20.96 -16.17 24.31
CA ARG A 83 22.14 -15.76 25.05
C ARG A 83 23.31 -15.69 24.09
N ILE A 84 23.83 -14.48 23.86
CA ILE A 84 24.93 -14.22 22.93
C ILE A 84 26.16 -13.82 23.72
N THR A 85 27.29 -14.47 23.42
CA THR A 85 28.60 -14.17 23.99
C THR A 85 29.44 -13.47 22.95
N TYR A 86 30.00 -12.31 23.31
CA TYR A 86 30.86 -11.49 22.47
C TYR A 86 32.29 -11.47 23.02
N ASP A 87 33.28 -11.37 22.13
CA ASP A 87 34.65 -11.01 22.52
C ASP A 87 34.77 -9.50 22.84
N LEU A 88 35.96 -9.06 23.26
CA LEU A 88 36.25 -7.64 23.55
C LEU A 88 36.18 -6.73 22.32
N ASN A 89 36.25 -7.29 21.11
CA ASN A 89 36.17 -6.58 19.84
C ASN A 89 34.72 -6.49 19.29
N GLY A 90 33.75 -7.14 19.97
CA GLY A 90 32.35 -7.19 19.55
C GLY A 90 32.00 -8.30 18.57
N ASN A 91 32.89 -9.27 18.33
CA ASN A 91 32.58 -10.44 17.51
C ASN A 91 31.77 -11.47 18.31
N ILE A 92 30.80 -12.12 17.65
CA ILE A 92 30.00 -13.19 18.27
C ILE A 92 30.85 -14.45 18.41
N LEU A 93 31.04 -14.92 19.63
CA LEU A 93 31.70 -16.19 19.95
C LEU A 93 30.70 -17.34 20.05
N SER A 94 29.49 -17.08 20.56
CA SER A 94 28.43 -18.08 20.70
C SER A 94 27.06 -17.43 20.74
N LYS A 95 26.06 -18.11 20.17
CA LYS A 95 24.64 -17.73 20.24
C LYS A 95 23.85 -18.99 20.57
N VAL A 96 23.29 -19.04 21.78
CA VAL A 96 22.52 -20.19 22.27
C VAL A 96 21.12 -19.74 22.57
N LYS A 97 20.13 -20.42 21.97
CA LYS A 97 18.72 -20.20 22.29
C LYS A 97 18.47 -20.54 23.76
N ILE A 98 17.78 -19.66 24.49
CA ILE A 98 17.37 -19.94 25.86
C ILE A 98 16.18 -20.92 25.82
N PRO A 99 16.28 -22.12 26.42
CA PRO A 99 15.18 -23.09 26.42
C PRO A 99 13.91 -22.49 27.02
N GLY A 100 12.76 -22.71 26.36
CA GLY A 100 11.46 -22.18 26.82
C GLY A 100 11.24 -20.68 26.61
N SER A 101 12.19 -19.95 25.99
CA SER A 101 12.04 -18.51 25.70
C SER A 101 11.13 -18.20 24.51
N GLU A 102 10.68 -19.22 23.78
CA GLU A 102 9.85 -19.03 22.60
C GLU A 102 8.45 -18.55 22.97
N ARG A 103 8.05 -17.42 22.39
CA ARG A 103 6.68 -16.91 22.50
C ARG A 103 6.10 -16.65 21.12
N LEU A 104 5.00 -17.34 20.81
CA LEU A 104 4.25 -17.06 19.59
C LEU A 104 3.40 -15.81 19.78
N ILE A 105 3.72 -14.75 19.05
CA ILE A 105 2.89 -13.55 18.92
C ILE A 105 1.87 -13.81 17.81
N GLN A 106 0.60 -13.81 18.20
CA GLN A 106 -0.51 -14.05 17.27
C GLN A 106 -0.68 -12.90 16.28
N ALA A 107 -1.07 -13.22 15.05
CA ALA A 107 -1.35 -12.22 14.04
C ALA A 107 -2.58 -11.38 14.41
N ILE A 108 -2.49 -10.07 14.23
CA ILE A 108 -3.64 -9.16 14.26
C ILE A 108 -4.11 -8.96 12.82
N PRO A 109 -5.39 -9.20 12.48
CA PRO A 109 -5.86 -9.08 11.10
C PRO A 109 -5.78 -7.64 10.58
N VAL A 110 -5.59 -7.50 9.27
CA VAL A 110 -5.90 -6.24 8.58
C VAL A 110 -7.41 -6.11 8.55
N THR A 111 -7.94 -5.01 9.07
CA THR A 111 -9.37 -4.79 9.15
C THR A 111 -9.79 -3.67 8.22
N TYR A 112 -10.76 -3.96 7.37
CA TYR A 112 -11.50 -3.01 6.57
C TYR A 112 -12.93 -2.91 7.08
N GLN A 113 -13.54 -1.72 6.97
CA GLN A 113 -14.88 -1.51 7.51
C GLN A 113 -15.71 -0.57 6.63
N PHE A 114 -16.98 -0.94 6.44
CA PHE A 114 -17.99 -0.10 5.77
C PHE A 114 -18.24 1.22 6.52
N GLY A 115 -18.85 2.20 5.85
CA GLY A 115 -19.11 3.53 6.43
C GLY A 115 -17.97 4.53 6.22
N ALA A 116 -17.17 4.36 5.15
CA ALA A 116 -16.04 5.23 4.87
C ALA A 116 -16.44 6.57 4.26
N LYS A 117 -15.63 7.60 4.54
CA LYS A 117 -15.65 8.84 3.77
C LYS A 117 -14.87 8.64 2.48
N VAL A 118 -15.17 9.43 1.46
CA VAL A 118 -14.42 9.43 0.20
C VAL A 118 -12.99 9.93 0.48
N ALA A 119 -12.03 9.01 0.45
CA ALA A 119 -10.62 9.26 0.73
C ALA A 119 -9.76 8.25 -0.03
N LYS A 120 -8.50 8.57 -0.28
CA LYS A 120 -7.56 7.66 -0.95
C LYS A 120 -7.47 6.33 -0.21
N GLY A 121 -7.56 5.23 -0.94
CA GLY A 121 -7.58 3.86 -0.41
C GLY A 121 -8.95 3.38 0.06
N ALA A 122 -9.98 4.22 0.06
CA ALA A 122 -11.36 3.76 0.23
C ALA A 122 -11.83 3.07 -1.07
N TYR A 123 -12.64 2.03 -0.96
CA TYR A 123 -13.17 1.30 -2.11
C TYR A 123 -14.62 0.88 -1.91
N PHE A 124 -15.27 0.49 -2.99
CA PHE A 124 -16.59 -0.14 -2.95
C PHE A 124 -16.69 -1.25 -3.98
N TYR A 125 -17.61 -2.17 -3.73
CA TYR A 125 -18.03 -3.17 -4.70
C TYR A 125 -19.07 -2.56 -5.62
N ALA A 126 -18.73 -2.42 -6.90
CA ALA A 126 -19.63 -1.85 -7.88
C ALA A 126 -20.80 -2.80 -8.12
N ARG A 127 -22.02 -2.34 -7.84
CA ARG A 127 -23.22 -3.13 -8.12
C ARG A 127 -23.48 -3.23 -9.62
N THR A 128 -23.26 -2.13 -10.31
CA THR A 128 -23.47 -2.02 -11.76
C THR A 128 -22.56 -0.94 -12.28
N ILE A 129 -21.93 -1.22 -13.41
CA ILE A 129 -21.23 -0.22 -14.21
C ILE A 129 -21.90 -0.24 -15.59
N SER A 130 -22.79 0.71 -15.81
CA SER A 130 -23.47 0.87 -17.11
C SER A 130 -22.55 1.58 -18.10
N ARG A 131 -23.05 1.83 -19.31
CA ARG A 131 -22.33 2.57 -20.34
C ARG A 131 -23.25 3.67 -20.86
N TYR A 132 -22.68 4.84 -21.12
CA TYR A 132 -23.36 5.97 -21.73
C TYR A 132 -22.45 6.64 -22.76
N GLY A 133 -23.06 7.37 -23.68
CA GLY A 133 -22.38 8.16 -24.70
C GLY A 133 -22.71 9.64 -24.58
N PHE A 134 -22.00 10.45 -25.36
CA PHE A 134 -22.24 11.90 -25.46
C PHE A 134 -23.68 12.17 -25.97
N ASP A 135 -24.19 11.29 -26.83
CA ASP A 135 -25.53 11.32 -27.42
C ASP A 135 -26.60 10.67 -26.55
N CYS A 136 -26.33 10.54 -25.24
CA CYS A 136 -27.24 9.97 -24.25
C CYS A 136 -28.67 10.52 -24.35
N VAL A 137 -29.61 9.62 -24.67
CA VAL A 137 -31.05 9.96 -24.83
C VAL A 137 -31.63 10.45 -23.50
N GLY A 138 -31.31 9.77 -22.40
CA GLY A 138 -31.75 10.14 -21.05
C GLY A 138 -31.13 11.44 -20.53
N CYS A 139 -30.13 11.99 -21.22
CA CYS A 139 -29.42 13.21 -20.89
C CYS A 139 -29.93 14.41 -21.69
N GLY A 140 -31.10 14.29 -22.32
CA GLY A 140 -31.75 15.35 -23.10
C GLY A 140 -31.59 15.22 -24.62
N GLY A 141 -30.93 14.18 -25.12
CA GLY A 141 -30.80 13.88 -26.56
C GLY A 141 -30.06 14.97 -27.33
N GLN A 142 -28.75 14.81 -27.54
CA GLN A 142 -27.96 15.87 -28.17
C GLN A 142 -28.02 15.82 -29.70
N LYS A 143 -28.45 16.94 -30.31
CA LYS A 143 -28.30 17.21 -31.76
C LYS A 143 -26.95 17.86 -32.10
N ALA A 144 -26.19 18.27 -31.09
CA ALA A 144 -24.89 18.92 -31.24
C ALA A 144 -23.77 17.89 -31.44
N ALA A 145 -22.70 18.27 -32.13
CA ALA A 145 -21.53 17.41 -32.37
C ALA A 145 -20.70 17.11 -31.10
N THR A 146 -20.94 17.86 -30.01
CA THR A 146 -20.18 17.75 -28.75
C THR A 146 -21.08 17.91 -27.52
N ALA A 147 -20.70 17.25 -26.42
CA ALA A 147 -21.28 17.37 -25.10
C ALA A 147 -20.30 18.02 -24.12
N THR A 148 -20.81 18.58 -23.02
CA THR A 148 -20.00 18.97 -21.86
C THR A 148 -20.46 18.19 -20.64
N MET A 149 -19.53 17.48 -20.01
CA MET A 149 -19.79 16.70 -18.79
C MET A 149 -19.93 17.63 -17.57
N ALA A 150 -20.41 17.13 -16.42
CA ALA A 150 -20.48 17.93 -15.19
C ALA A 150 -19.11 18.49 -14.75
N SER A 151 -18.02 17.80 -15.08
CA SER A 151 -16.63 18.26 -14.91
C SER A 151 -16.15 19.24 -15.98
N LEU A 152 -17.04 19.82 -16.78
CA LEU A 152 -16.74 20.80 -17.83
C LEU A 152 -15.76 20.32 -18.91
N ILE A 153 -15.41 19.02 -18.89
CA ILE A 153 -14.68 18.36 -19.97
C ILE A 153 -15.65 18.24 -21.16
N THR A 154 -15.19 18.67 -22.33
CA THR A 154 -15.95 18.56 -23.58
C THR A 154 -15.60 17.25 -24.28
N VAL A 155 -16.62 16.54 -24.76
CA VAL A 155 -16.49 15.25 -25.44
C VAL A 155 -17.30 15.24 -26.73
N SER A 156 -16.97 14.34 -27.64
CA SER A 156 -17.76 14.02 -28.84
C SER A 156 -18.01 12.50 -28.90
N GLY A 157 -18.61 12.02 -29.99
CA GLY A 157 -18.79 10.59 -30.21
C GLY A 157 -17.49 9.79 -30.37
N THR A 158 -16.39 10.46 -30.77
CA THR A 158 -15.12 9.79 -31.11
C THR A 158 -13.89 10.43 -30.49
N SER A 159 -14.01 11.59 -29.84
CA SER A 159 -12.89 12.35 -29.32
C SER A 159 -13.20 13.00 -27.98
N VAL A 160 -12.15 13.28 -27.21
CA VAL A 160 -12.22 13.96 -25.91
C VAL A 160 -11.30 15.15 -25.92
N ARG A 161 -11.77 16.27 -25.38
CA ARG A 161 -10.95 17.47 -25.24
C ARG A 161 -10.08 17.38 -24.00
N GLN A 162 -8.77 17.38 -24.20
CA GLN A 162 -7.75 17.19 -23.17
C GLN A 162 -7.53 18.46 -22.33
N SER A 163 -6.79 18.36 -21.22
CA SER A 163 -6.56 19.52 -20.32
C SER A 163 -5.86 20.70 -21.01
N ASN A 164 -4.97 20.41 -21.96
CA ASN A 164 -4.28 21.43 -22.75
C ASN A 164 -5.17 22.10 -23.83
N GLY A 165 -6.44 21.69 -23.94
CA GLY A 165 -7.41 22.24 -24.88
C GLY A 165 -7.45 21.56 -26.25
N THR A 166 -6.55 20.61 -26.53
CA THR A 166 -6.51 19.84 -27.78
C THR A 166 -7.57 18.75 -27.80
N TRP A 167 -8.06 18.40 -28.98
CA TRP A 167 -8.90 17.22 -29.17
C TRP A 167 -8.04 16.00 -29.43
N LYS A 168 -8.38 14.89 -28.78
CA LYS A 168 -7.73 13.60 -28.98
C LYS A 168 -8.78 12.53 -29.26
N ASP A 169 -8.54 11.72 -30.28
CA ASP A 169 -9.41 10.59 -30.61
C ASP A 169 -9.39 9.53 -29.51
N GLY A 170 -10.53 8.86 -29.35
CA GLY A 170 -10.81 7.90 -28.29
C GLY A 170 -11.65 8.48 -27.16
N ILE A 171 -11.68 7.75 -26.05
CA ILE A 171 -12.61 7.98 -24.92
C ILE A 171 -11.88 8.36 -23.63
N THR A 172 -10.63 8.80 -23.73
CA THR A 172 -9.78 9.13 -22.57
C THR A 172 -9.46 10.62 -22.48
N TYR A 173 -9.43 11.12 -21.26
CA TYR A 173 -8.97 12.45 -20.88
C TYR A 173 -7.65 12.33 -20.11
N ASP A 174 -6.55 12.86 -20.67
CA ASP A 174 -5.20 12.81 -20.08
C ASP A 174 -4.76 11.40 -19.62
N GLY A 175 -5.21 10.38 -20.35
CA GLY A 175 -4.94 8.96 -20.06
C GLY A 175 -5.90 8.30 -19.05
N TYR A 176 -6.91 9.02 -18.56
CA TYR A 176 -8.00 8.47 -17.74
C TYR A 176 -9.23 8.21 -18.59
N TYR A 177 -9.88 7.06 -18.42
CA TYR A 177 -11.26 6.91 -18.89
C TYR A 177 -12.18 7.76 -18.01
N MET A 178 -13.45 7.91 -18.38
CA MET A 178 -14.36 8.82 -17.68
C MET A 178 -15.63 8.10 -17.24
N VAL A 179 -16.12 8.43 -16.05
CA VAL A 179 -17.35 7.86 -15.49
C VAL A 179 -18.25 8.94 -14.91
N ALA A 180 -19.56 8.68 -14.96
CA ALA A 180 -20.51 9.29 -14.03
C ALA A 180 -20.53 8.50 -12.73
N ALA A 181 -20.66 9.19 -11.60
CA ALA A 181 -20.66 8.57 -10.27
C ALA A 181 -21.59 9.32 -9.31
N ASP A 182 -21.83 8.71 -8.15
CA ASP A 182 -22.58 9.33 -7.05
C ASP A 182 -21.96 10.68 -6.63
N LYS A 183 -22.83 11.63 -6.22
CA LYS A 183 -22.44 12.96 -5.75
C LYS A 183 -21.48 12.96 -4.56
N ALA A 184 -21.39 11.86 -3.82
CA ALA A 184 -20.41 11.61 -2.77
C ALA A 184 -18.98 11.79 -3.24
N PHE A 185 -18.67 11.41 -4.49
CA PHE A 185 -17.35 11.62 -5.07
C PHE A 185 -17.25 13.03 -5.66
N PRO A 186 -16.33 13.89 -5.18
CA PRO A 186 -16.05 15.14 -5.86
C PRO A 186 -15.73 14.93 -7.35
N LEU A 187 -16.14 15.86 -8.21
CA LEU A 187 -15.68 15.86 -9.60
C LEU A 187 -14.14 15.89 -9.61
N CYS A 188 -13.54 15.29 -10.63
CA CYS A 188 -12.10 15.08 -10.74
C CYS A 188 -11.52 14.06 -9.74
N THR A 189 -12.33 13.26 -9.04
CA THR A 189 -11.84 12.09 -8.29
C THR A 189 -11.30 11.03 -9.24
N VAL A 190 -10.12 10.49 -8.96
CA VAL A 190 -9.52 9.38 -9.70
C VAL A 190 -9.85 8.08 -8.99
N LEU A 191 -10.50 7.18 -9.72
CA LEU A 191 -10.82 5.84 -9.29
C LEU A 191 -10.01 4.82 -10.09
N GLU A 192 -9.77 3.66 -9.51
CA GLU A 192 -9.21 2.50 -10.19
C GLU A 192 -10.24 1.38 -10.15
N ILE A 193 -10.56 0.84 -11.33
CA ILE A 193 -11.46 -0.29 -11.48
C ILE A 193 -10.61 -1.55 -11.62
N SER A 194 -10.86 -2.54 -10.77
CA SER A 194 -10.14 -3.81 -10.72
C SER A 194 -11.12 -4.97 -10.60
N ASN A 195 -10.66 -6.20 -10.85
CA ASN A 195 -11.49 -7.40 -10.84
C ASN A 195 -12.76 -7.25 -11.72
N HIS A 196 -12.55 -6.84 -12.98
CA HIS A 196 -13.62 -6.54 -13.92
C HIS A 196 -13.51 -7.35 -15.21
N HIS A 197 -14.62 -7.40 -15.94
CA HIS A 197 -14.73 -8.09 -17.22
C HIS A 197 -14.83 -7.15 -18.44
N PHE A 198 -14.46 -5.87 -18.25
CA PHE A 198 -14.33 -4.92 -19.37
C PHE A 198 -13.21 -5.29 -20.33
N SER A 199 -13.46 -5.06 -21.62
CA SER A 199 -12.45 -5.10 -22.67
C SER A 199 -12.78 -4.12 -23.80
N GLY A 200 -11.79 -3.78 -24.62
CA GLY A 200 -11.93 -2.84 -25.73
C GLY A 200 -11.39 -1.45 -25.41
N SER A 201 -11.12 -0.65 -26.44
CA SER A 201 -10.55 0.71 -26.30
C SER A 201 -9.29 0.79 -25.44
N GLY A 202 -8.43 -0.23 -25.49
CA GLY A 202 -7.22 -0.34 -24.68
C GLY A 202 -7.40 -1.01 -23.31
N ILE A 203 -8.64 -1.29 -22.89
CA ILE A 203 -8.94 -2.02 -21.65
C ILE A 203 -8.79 -3.53 -21.91
N LYS A 204 -8.16 -4.22 -20.96
CA LYS A 204 -8.02 -5.68 -20.94
C LYS A 204 -8.73 -6.24 -19.71
N GLU A 205 -9.43 -7.35 -19.90
CA GLU A 205 -10.12 -8.06 -18.82
C GLU A 205 -9.16 -8.41 -17.67
N GLY A 206 -9.59 -8.17 -16.42
CA GLY A 206 -8.79 -8.41 -15.22
C GLY A 206 -7.63 -7.43 -14.98
N VAL A 207 -7.25 -6.59 -15.94
CA VAL A 207 -6.14 -5.63 -15.78
C VAL A 207 -6.68 -4.29 -15.25
N PRO A 208 -6.30 -3.86 -14.04
CA PRO A 208 -6.80 -2.62 -13.48
C PRO A 208 -6.53 -1.41 -14.36
N PHE A 209 -7.49 -0.51 -14.42
CA PHE A 209 -7.35 0.75 -15.17
C PHE A 209 -8.01 1.90 -14.42
N LYS A 210 -7.61 3.13 -14.77
CA LYS A 210 -8.00 4.34 -14.04
C LYS A 210 -9.10 5.09 -14.76
N VAL A 211 -10.06 5.57 -13.98
CA VAL A 211 -11.16 6.40 -14.43
C VAL A 211 -11.22 7.70 -13.65
N LEU A 212 -11.74 8.74 -14.28
CA LEU A 212 -12.01 10.04 -13.70
C LEU A 212 -13.51 10.19 -13.49
N VAL A 213 -13.90 10.60 -12.29
CA VAL A 213 -15.26 11.05 -12.00
C VAL A 213 -15.47 12.37 -12.72
N ALA A 214 -16.01 12.29 -13.92
CA ALA A 214 -16.14 13.40 -14.85
C ALA A 214 -17.60 13.87 -15.00
N ASP A 215 -18.57 13.03 -14.63
CA ASP A 215 -19.98 13.36 -14.84
C ASP A 215 -20.91 12.94 -13.69
N ARG A 216 -22.20 13.23 -13.85
CA ARG A 216 -23.30 12.89 -12.95
C ARG A 216 -24.46 12.28 -13.74
N GLY A 217 -25.19 11.38 -13.11
CA GLY A 217 -26.45 10.86 -13.63
C GLY A 217 -27.48 10.77 -12.52
N GLY A 218 -28.74 11.11 -12.82
CA GLY A 218 -29.81 11.11 -11.81
C GLY A 218 -30.05 9.75 -11.15
N VAL A 219 -29.79 8.66 -11.88
CA VAL A 219 -29.91 7.27 -11.40
C VAL A 219 -28.58 6.66 -10.96
N ILE A 220 -27.46 7.37 -11.17
CA ILE A 220 -26.11 6.91 -10.85
C ILE A 220 -25.78 7.34 -9.43
N THR A 221 -26.26 6.52 -8.49
CA THR A 221 -26.12 6.74 -7.05
C THR A 221 -25.48 5.54 -6.36
N THR A 222 -24.98 5.78 -5.15
CA THR A 222 -24.28 4.84 -4.28
C THR A 222 -23.11 4.15 -4.99
N ASN A 223 -23.17 2.83 -5.12
CA ASN A 223 -22.13 1.98 -5.67
C ASN A 223 -22.35 1.64 -7.16
N ARG A 224 -23.00 2.55 -7.89
CA ARG A 224 -23.18 2.48 -9.35
C ARG A 224 -22.29 3.48 -10.05
N LEU A 225 -21.78 3.09 -11.22
CA LEU A 225 -21.08 3.97 -12.14
C LEU A 225 -21.73 3.90 -13.51
N ASP A 226 -21.51 4.95 -14.31
CA ASP A 226 -21.81 4.94 -15.73
C ASP A 226 -20.52 5.21 -16.51
N PHE A 227 -20.19 4.36 -17.48
CA PHE A 227 -18.93 4.41 -18.19
C PHE A 227 -19.08 5.15 -19.53
N PHE A 228 -18.28 6.19 -19.74
CA PHE A 228 -18.32 6.92 -21.00
C PHE A 228 -17.66 6.11 -22.13
N ILE A 229 -18.41 5.83 -23.20
CA ILE A 229 -17.95 4.99 -24.32
C ILE A 229 -17.89 5.74 -25.67
N GLY A 230 -17.89 7.07 -25.65
CA GLY A 230 -18.00 7.86 -26.88
C GLY A 230 -19.47 8.03 -27.25
N THR A 231 -20.00 7.18 -28.13
CA THR A 231 -21.41 7.18 -28.56
C THR A 231 -22.17 5.94 -28.11
N GLU A 232 -23.44 6.11 -27.73
CA GLU A 232 -24.34 4.99 -27.39
C GLU A 232 -24.68 4.11 -28.60
N ARG A 233 -24.47 4.62 -29.82
CA ARG A 233 -24.68 3.87 -31.06
C ARG A 233 -23.67 2.76 -31.26
N ASN A 234 -22.52 2.82 -30.57
CA ASN A 234 -21.49 1.79 -30.64
C ASN A 234 -21.14 1.24 -29.25
N LEU A 235 -22.03 0.40 -28.72
CA LEU A 235 -21.80 -0.29 -27.45
C LEU A 235 -20.62 -1.29 -27.49
N LYS A 236 -20.03 -1.57 -28.66
CA LYS A 236 -18.87 -2.48 -28.80
C LYS A 236 -17.54 -1.80 -28.51
N THR A 237 -17.52 -0.46 -28.40
CA THR A 237 -16.31 0.31 -28.02
C THR A 237 -15.73 -0.17 -26.69
N VAL A 238 -16.61 -0.49 -25.73
CA VAL A 238 -16.27 -1.15 -24.47
C VAL A 238 -17.26 -2.27 -24.22
N ILE A 239 -16.76 -3.49 -24.23
CA ILE A 239 -17.52 -4.71 -24.00
C ILE A 239 -17.54 -4.98 -22.50
N HIS A 240 -18.72 -5.20 -21.95
CA HIS A 240 -18.92 -5.62 -20.57
C HIS A 240 -19.64 -6.97 -20.56
N LYS A 241 -18.96 -8.02 -20.10
CA LYS A 241 -19.62 -9.31 -19.85
C LYS A 241 -20.43 -9.16 -18.55
N ALA A 242 -21.68 -9.62 -18.54
CA ALA A 242 -22.74 -9.25 -17.60
C ALA A 242 -22.47 -9.46 -16.09
N ASN A 243 -21.32 -10.04 -15.72
CA ASN A 243 -20.97 -10.24 -14.32
C ASN A 243 -20.07 -9.10 -13.86
N SER A 244 -20.63 -8.05 -13.24
CA SER A 244 -19.86 -7.11 -12.42
C SER A 244 -19.66 -7.61 -10.97
N ASN A 245 -20.07 -8.85 -10.67
CA ASN A 245 -19.93 -9.43 -9.34
C ASN A 245 -18.45 -9.45 -8.94
N GLY A 246 -18.13 -8.70 -7.89
CA GLY A 246 -16.77 -8.60 -7.37
C GLY A 246 -15.92 -7.49 -8.00
N THR A 247 -16.43 -6.66 -8.93
CA THR A 247 -15.68 -5.50 -9.41
C THR A 247 -15.45 -4.51 -8.28
N ILE A 248 -14.17 -4.22 -8.02
CA ILE A 248 -13.73 -3.34 -6.94
C ILE A 248 -13.32 -2.00 -7.55
N VAL A 249 -13.88 -0.92 -7.02
CA VAL A 249 -13.56 0.43 -7.40
C VAL A 249 -12.89 1.14 -6.22
N THR A 250 -11.63 1.53 -6.40
CA THR A 250 -10.80 2.13 -5.35
C THR A 250 -10.53 3.59 -5.65
N VAL A 251 -10.65 4.46 -4.65
CA VAL A 251 -10.22 5.86 -4.75
C VAL A 251 -8.70 5.91 -4.70
N VAL A 252 -8.06 6.32 -5.80
CA VAL A 252 -6.58 6.37 -5.90
C VAL A 252 -6.02 7.79 -5.84
N GLY A 253 -6.87 8.81 -6.04
CA GLY A 253 -6.46 10.20 -5.91
C GLY A 253 -7.55 11.19 -6.26
N PHE A 254 -7.18 12.48 -6.26
CA PHE A 254 -8.04 13.60 -6.62
C PHE A 254 -7.24 14.54 -7.51
N LEU A 255 -7.74 14.85 -8.69
CA LEU A 255 -7.21 15.91 -9.53
C LEU A 255 -7.80 17.25 -9.08
N LYS A 256 -7.09 18.33 -9.36
CA LYS A 256 -7.51 19.69 -9.05
C LYS A 256 -8.19 20.32 -10.25
N TRP A 257 -9.19 21.13 -9.98
CA TRP A 257 -9.73 22.06 -10.97
C TRP A 257 -8.75 23.19 -11.22
N LYS A 258 -8.33 23.36 -12.47
CA LYS A 258 -7.55 24.53 -12.92
C LYS A 258 -8.08 25.04 -14.26
N ARG A 259 -7.84 26.33 -14.53
CA ARG A 259 -8.05 26.88 -15.87
C ARG A 259 -6.81 26.63 -16.72
N ASN A 260 -7.00 26.15 -17.95
CA ASN A 260 -5.92 26.07 -18.92
C ASN A 260 -5.63 27.44 -19.54
N SER A 261 -4.64 27.52 -20.44
CA SER A 261 -4.27 28.75 -21.16
C SER A 261 -5.41 29.33 -22.01
N LEU A 262 -6.43 28.53 -22.33
CA LEU A 262 -7.63 28.94 -23.05
C LEU A 262 -8.78 29.35 -22.12
N GLY A 263 -8.51 29.47 -20.81
CA GLY A 263 -9.50 29.85 -19.80
C GLY A 263 -10.51 28.76 -19.43
N GLN A 264 -10.39 27.54 -19.97
CA GLN A 264 -11.33 26.44 -19.71
C GLN A 264 -11.02 25.76 -18.39
N LYS A 265 -12.05 25.48 -17.61
CA LYS A 265 -11.90 24.69 -16.38
C LYS A 265 -11.67 23.22 -16.76
N THR A 266 -10.63 22.63 -16.19
CA THR A 266 -10.14 21.29 -16.50
C THR A 266 -9.73 20.56 -15.22
N CYS A 267 -9.78 19.22 -15.22
CA CYS A 267 -9.21 18.40 -14.16
C CYS A 267 -7.72 18.16 -14.46
N VAL A 268 -6.81 18.54 -13.57
CA VAL A 268 -5.36 18.35 -13.77
C VAL A 268 -4.67 17.86 -12.50
N LYS A 269 -3.54 17.19 -12.66
CA LYS A 269 -2.69 16.79 -11.54
C LYS A 269 -2.19 17.99 -10.72
#